data_AF-A0A7G8ZJU5-F1
#
_entry.id   AF-A0A7G8ZJU5-F1
#
_cell.length_a   1.000
_cell.length_b   1.000
_cell.length_c   1.000
_cell.angle_alpha   90.00
_cell.angle_beta   90.00
_cell.angle_gamma   90.00
#
_symmetry.space_group_name_H-M   'P 1'
#
loop_
_entity.id
_entity.type
_entity.pdbx_description
1 polymer ?
#
loop_
_entity_poly.entity_id
_entity_poly.type
_entity_poly.pdbx_seq_one_letter_code
_entity_poly.pdbx_strand_id
1 'polypeptide(L)'
;MASRRRIPVSPEDQAANASLRRKLGHYGSGMIWFEGEWYWGIDRLHHLERRLGANEDALLFPPRAEPTHATGGSFDMYFSLRSPYSYLAMMRAPDLARLWKAELVLKPILPMVMRSLPVPSEKRLYIVRDCKREAEWLGIPFGKIEDPVGAGVERGLAILHHAISEGKALILHRASIAVSGPRA
;
A
#
# COMPACT_ATOMS: atom_id res chain seq x y z
N MET A 1 -32.96 -25.91 -13.44
CA MET A 1 -32.28 -24.63 -13.15
C MET A 1 -32.86 -24.06 -11.86
N ALA A 2 -32.15 -24.15 -10.74
CA ALA A 2 -32.61 -23.57 -9.48
C ALA A 2 -32.53 -22.03 -9.57
N SER A 3 -33.68 -21.38 -9.52
CA SER A 3 -33.79 -19.92 -9.39
C SER A 3 -33.02 -19.48 -8.15
N ARG A 4 -31.90 -18.78 -8.33
CA ARG A 4 -31.17 -18.14 -7.22
C ARG A 4 -32.10 -17.09 -6.63
N ARG A 5 -32.82 -17.42 -5.56
CA ARG A 5 -33.49 -16.41 -4.72
C ARG A 5 -32.43 -15.44 -4.23
N ARG A 6 -32.45 -14.20 -4.74
CA ARG A 6 -31.75 -13.09 -4.09
C ARG A 6 -32.39 -12.93 -2.73
N ILE A 7 -31.63 -13.17 -1.66
CA ILE A 7 -32.02 -12.76 -0.32
C ILE A 7 -32.01 -11.23 -0.35
N PRO A 8 -33.15 -10.55 -0.20
CA PRO A 8 -33.17 -9.09 -0.16
C PRO A 8 -32.41 -8.64 1.09
N VAL A 9 -31.43 -7.74 0.92
CA VAL A 9 -30.71 -7.12 2.03
C VAL A 9 -31.47 -5.84 2.40
N SER A 10 -32.01 -5.78 3.61
CA SER A 10 -32.75 -4.60 4.08
C SER A 10 -31.80 -3.44 4.43
N PRO A 11 -32.29 -2.18 4.48
CA PRO A 11 -31.50 -1.06 5.01
C PRO A 11 -30.98 -1.28 6.43
N GLU A 12 -31.76 -2.00 7.26
CA GLU A 12 -31.37 -2.36 8.63
C GLU A 12 -30.18 -3.33 8.62
N ASP A 13 -30.20 -4.36 7.75
CA ASP A 13 -29.06 -5.28 7.58
C ASP A 13 -27.80 -4.52 7.13
N GLN A 14 -27.94 -3.53 6.25
CA GLN A 14 -26.82 -2.72 5.80
C GLN A 14 -26.22 -1.88 6.94
N ALA A 15 -27.06 -1.28 7.78
CA ALA A 15 -26.64 -0.50 8.94
C ALA A 15 -25.97 -1.39 9.99
N ALA A 16 -26.54 -2.56 10.29
CA ALA A 16 -25.97 -3.55 11.20
C ALA A 16 -24.60 -4.03 10.71
N ASN A 17 -24.47 -4.37 9.42
CA ASN A 17 -23.22 -4.76 8.81
C ASN A 17 -22.17 -3.63 8.82
N ALA A 18 -22.59 -2.38 8.60
CA ALA A 18 -21.69 -1.23 8.69
C ALA A 18 -21.17 -0.99 10.11
N SER A 19 -22.03 -1.15 11.12
CA SER A 19 -21.66 -1.05 12.53
C SER A 19 -20.69 -2.16 12.92
N LEU A 20 -20.99 -3.41 12.55
CA LEU A 20 -20.11 -4.55 12.82
C LEU A 20 -18.75 -4.37 12.15
N ARG A 21 -18.71 -3.99 10.87
CA ARG A 21 -17.47 -3.70 10.14
C ARG A 21 -16.62 -2.63 10.84
N ARG A 22 -17.26 -1.54 11.31
CA ARG A 22 -16.58 -0.48 12.07
C ARG A 22 -16.00 -1.03 13.37
N LYS A 23 -16.80 -1.79 14.14
CA LYS A 23 -16.38 -2.42 15.39
C LYS A 23 -15.18 -3.35 15.19
N LEU A 24 -15.15 -4.10 14.09
CA LEU A 24 -14.09 -5.04 13.78
C LEU A 24 -12.85 -4.39 13.11
N GLY A 25 -12.93 -3.12 12.71
CA GLY A 25 -11.77 -2.36 12.24
C GLY A 25 -11.27 -2.71 10.83
N HIS A 26 -12.16 -3.13 9.92
CA HIS A 26 -11.87 -3.27 8.49
C HIS A 26 -12.78 -2.38 7.64
N TYR A 27 -12.48 -2.20 6.35
CA TYR A 27 -13.22 -1.26 5.49
C TYR A 27 -13.69 -1.85 4.15
N GLY A 28 -13.21 -3.03 3.77
CA GLY A 28 -13.56 -3.69 2.51
C GLY A 28 -14.52 -4.87 2.68
N SER A 29 -15.19 -5.24 1.59
CA SER A 29 -15.66 -6.60 1.38
C SER A 29 -14.49 -7.52 1.00
N GLY A 30 -14.66 -8.84 1.13
CA GLY A 30 -13.59 -9.79 0.79
C GLY A 30 -12.38 -9.74 1.72
N MET A 31 -12.60 -9.34 2.99
CA MET A 31 -11.59 -9.40 4.04
C MET A 31 -11.73 -10.73 4.77
N ILE A 32 -10.62 -11.37 5.08
CA ILE A 32 -10.59 -12.62 5.85
C ILE A 32 -10.03 -12.33 7.23
N TRP A 33 -10.68 -12.87 8.26
CA TRP A 33 -10.25 -12.72 9.65
C TRP A 33 -9.65 -14.03 10.15
N PHE A 34 -8.47 -13.94 10.77
CA PHE A 34 -7.87 -15.05 11.49
C PHE A 34 -7.12 -14.52 12.71
N GLU A 35 -7.49 -15.03 13.89
CA GLU A 35 -6.79 -14.77 15.16
C GLU A 35 -6.37 -13.30 15.38
N GLY A 36 -7.33 -12.37 15.31
CA GLY A 36 -7.07 -10.96 15.60
C GLY A 36 -6.61 -10.13 14.40
N GLU A 37 -6.40 -10.74 13.23
CA GLU A 37 -5.91 -10.04 12.05
C GLU A 37 -6.82 -10.16 10.83
N TRP A 38 -6.89 -9.05 10.08
CA TRP A 38 -7.53 -8.97 8.79
C TRP A 38 -6.52 -9.15 7.64
N TYR A 39 -6.93 -9.89 6.62
CA TYR A 39 -6.21 -10.11 5.36
C TYR A 39 -7.08 -9.63 4.20
N TRP A 40 -6.55 -8.73 3.37
CA TRP A 40 -7.28 -8.11 2.27
C TRP A 40 -7.19 -8.94 1.00
N GLY A 41 -8.33 -9.51 0.60
CA GLY A 41 -8.48 -10.17 -0.70
C GLY A 41 -7.49 -11.30 -0.92
N ILE A 42 -7.32 -11.66 -2.19
CA ILE A 42 -6.43 -12.75 -2.61
C ILE A 42 -4.95 -12.39 -2.46
N ASP A 43 -4.61 -11.09 -2.58
CA ASP A 43 -3.22 -10.62 -2.56
C ASP A 43 -2.57 -10.72 -1.17
N ARG A 44 -3.33 -11.10 -0.14
CA ARG A 44 -2.84 -11.31 1.24
C ARG A 44 -2.99 -12.76 1.71
N LEU A 45 -3.52 -13.66 0.88
CA LEU A 45 -3.76 -15.05 1.28
C LEU A 45 -2.47 -15.79 1.58
N HIS A 46 -1.40 -15.57 0.81
CA HIS A 46 -0.09 -16.15 1.11
C HIS A 46 0.41 -15.86 2.55
N HIS A 47 0.10 -14.69 3.12
CA HIS A 47 0.42 -14.41 4.54
C HIS A 47 -0.41 -15.25 5.50
N LEU A 48 -1.71 -15.39 5.22
CA LEU A 48 -2.60 -16.22 6.02
C LEU A 48 -2.19 -17.70 5.93
N GLU A 49 -1.90 -18.20 4.73
CA GLU A 49 -1.47 -19.57 4.50
C GLU A 49 -0.18 -19.90 5.27
N ARG A 50 0.83 -19.02 5.23
CA ARG A 50 2.04 -19.16 6.05
C ARG A 50 1.73 -19.23 7.53
N ARG A 51 0.82 -18.37 8.02
CA ARG A 51 0.41 -18.37 9.42
C ARG A 51 -0.34 -19.65 9.82
N LEU A 52 -1.06 -20.27 8.88
CA LEU A 52 -1.69 -21.58 9.04
C LEU A 52 -0.70 -22.75 8.93
N GLY A 53 0.59 -22.48 8.70
CA GLY A 53 1.65 -23.48 8.65
C GLY A 53 1.99 -23.98 7.23
N ALA A 54 1.46 -23.35 6.18
CA ALA A 54 1.84 -23.70 4.81
C ALA A 54 3.29 -23.29 4.53
N ASN A 55 4.04 -24.23 3.95
CA ASN A 55 5.35 -24.03 3.34
C ASN A 55 5.21 -23.40 1.94
N GLU A 56 6.26 -22.75 1.44
CA GLU A 56 6.20 -21.96 0.19
C GLU A 56 5.71 -22.77 -1.03
N ASP A 57 6.12 -24.04 -1.15
CA ASP A 57 5.70 -24.92 -2.26
C ASP A 57 4.23 -25.37 -2.16
N ALA A 58 3.57 -25.13 -1.03
CA ALA A 58 2.20 -25.55 -0.74
C ALA A 58 1.20 -24.39 -0.71
N LEU A 59 1.63 -23.16 -1.03
CA LEU A 59 0.74 -22.00 -1.11
C LEU A 59 -0.25 -22.18 -2.27
N LEU A 60 -1.56 -22.10 -1.97
CA LEU A 60 -2.61 -22.08 -2.99
C LEU A 60 -2.66 -20.73 -3.72
N PHE A 61 -2.31 -19.66 -3.02
CA PHE A 61 -2.27 -18.30 -3.55
C PHE A 61 -0.88 -17.69 -3.38
N PRO A 62 0.16 -18.23 -4.07
CA PRO A 62 1.51 -17.73 -3.91
C PRO A 62 1.60 -16.26 -4.36
N PRO A 63 2.52 -15.47 -3.77
CA PRO A 63 2.76 -14.11 -4.22
C PRO A 63 3.17 -14.11 -5.71
N ARG A 64 2.76 -13.08 -6.45
CA ARG A 64 3.13 -12.97 -7.86
C ARG A 64 4.66 -12.89 -7.98
N ALA A 65 5.23 -13.84 -8.72
CA ALA A 65 6.65 -13.83 -9.00
C ALA A 65 7.03 -12.57 -9.79
N GLU A 66 8.05 -11.88 -9.30
CA GLU A 66 8.57 -10.71 -9.98
C GLU A 66 9.48 -11.13 -11.13
N PRO A 67 9.37 -10.50 -12.31
CA PRO A 67 10.30 -10.76 -13.39
C PRO A 67 11.73 -10.52 -12.92
N THR A 68 12.56 -11.56 -12.99
CA THR A 68 13.98 -11.49 -12.59
C THR A 68 14.84 -10.82 -13.65
N HIS A 69 14.32 -10.66 -14.86
CA HIS A 69 14.90 -9.84 -15.92
C HIS A 69 13.82 -9.38 -16.91
N ALA A 70 13.94 -8.13 -17.38
CA ALA A 70 13.20 -7.63 -18.54
C ALA A 70 14.15 -6.82 -19.43
N THR A 71 13.83 -6.68 -20.71
CA THR A 71 14.76 -6.22 -21.74
C THR A 71 14.69 -4.71 -22.01
N GLY A 72 13.89 -3.96 -21.26
CA GLY A 72 13.72 -2.52 -21.43
C GLY A 72 12.27 -2.05 -21.40
N GLY A 73 12.02 -0.82 -21.86
CA GLY A 73 10.71 -0.17 -21.85
C GLY A 73 10.61 0.95 -20.82
N SER A 74 9.40 1.35 -20.48
CA SER A 74 9.14 2.37 -19.45
C SER A 74 7.90 2.01 -18.65
N PHE A 75 7.83 2.50 -17.41
CA PHE A 75 6.63 2.40 -16.61
C PHE A 75 6.38 3.68 -15.80
N ASP A 76 5.12 4.11 -15.81
CA ASP A 76 4.64 5.22 -15.01
C ASP A 76 4.33 4.76 -13.59
N MET A 77 4.89 5.45 -12.60
CA MET A 77 4.54 5.28 -11.21
C MET A 77 3.73 6.48 -10.72
N TYR A 78 2.43 6.26 -10.51
CA TYR A 78 1.56 7.23 -9.85
C TYR A 78 1.64 7.06 -8.35
N PHE A 79 1.95 8.14 -7.61
CA PHE A 79 2.17 8.03 -6.17
C PHE A 79 1.75 9.28 -5.41
N SER A 80 1.40 9.09 -4.14
CA SER A 80 1.00 10.17 -3.23
C SER A 80 1.92 10.19 -2.02
N LEU A 81 2.35 11.39 -1.60
CA LEU A 81 3.21 11.57 -0.41
C LEU A 81 2.55 11.14 0.91
N ARG A 82 1.24 10.89 0.92
CA ARG A 82 0.48 10.40 2.09
C ARG A 82 0.17 8.90 2.05
N SER A 83 0.50 8.21 0.96
CA SER A 83 0.16 6.80 0.79
C SER A 83 1.30 5.92 1.30
N PRO A 84 1.09 5.09 2.33
CA PRO A 84 2.13 4.17 2.79
C PRO A 84 2.48 3.10 1.73
N TYR A 85 1.55 2.72 0.84
CA TYR A 85 1.88 1.87 -0.30
C TYR A 85 2.77 2.59 -1.32
N SER A 86 2.59 3.91 -1.50
CA SER A 86 3.48 4.71 -2.35
C SER A 86 4.90 4.72 -1.80
N TYR A 87 5.07 4.75 -0.47
CA TYR A 87 6.38 4.59 0.16
C TYR A 87 7.03 3.25 -0.18
N LEU A 88 6.30 2.13 0.01
CA LEU A 88 6.84 0.80 -0.34
C LEU A 88 7.19 0.71 -1.82
N ALA A 89 6.32 1.20 -2.71
CA ALA A 89 6.60 1.21 -4.13
C ALA A 89 7.82 2.08 -4.47
N MET A 90 7.99 3.25 -3.85
CA MET A 90 9.12 4.15 -4.10
C MET A 90 10.45 3.56 -3.62
N MET A 91 10.43 2.73 -2.58
CA MET A 91 11.62 2.00 -2.12
C MET A 91 12.06 0.90 -3.09
N ARG A 92 11.15 0.41 -3.95
CA ARG A 92 11.40 -0.75 -4.83
C ARG A 92 11.56 -0.40 -6.29
N ALA A 93 10.72 0.52 -6.78
CA ALA A 93 10.65 0.89 -8.19
C ALA A 93 12.01 1.25 -8.83
N PRO A 94 12.94 1.95 -8.14
CA PRO A 94 14.25 2.28 -8.74
C PRO A 94 15.12 1.05 -8.98
N ASP A 95 15.12 0.09 -8.05
CA ASP A 95 15.87 -1.15 -8.20
C ASP A 95 15.25 -2.07 -9.25
N LEU A 96 13.92 -2.11 -9.33
CA LEU A 96 13.21 -2.83 -10.39
C LEU A 96 13.48 -2.20 -11.77
N ALA A 97 13.44 -0.87 -11.88
CA ALA A 97 13.76 -0.17 -13.12
C ALA A 97 15.18 -0.50 -13.61
N ARG A 98 16.15 -0.50 -12.69
CA ARG A 98 17.54 -0.91 -12.98
C ARG A 98 17.62 -2.37 -13.42
N LEU A 99 16.98 -3.29 -12.70
CA LEU A 99 16.97 -4.72 -13.02
C LEU A 99 16.35 -5.00 -14.40
N TRP A 100 15.28 -4.28 -14.73
CA TRP A 100 14.49 -4.44 -15.95
C TRP A 100 15.00 -3.59 -17.13
N LYS A 101 16.08 -2.81 -16.93
CA LYS A 101 16.59 -1.83 -17.90
C LYS A 101 15.49 -0.88 -18.40
N ALA A 102 14.52 -0.59 -17.55
CA ALA A 102 13.34 0.20 -17.90
C ALA A 102 13.46 1.63 -17.35
N GLU A 103 12.84 2.58 -18.05
CA GLU A 103 12.68 3.94 -17.57
C GLU A 103 11.57 4.01 -16.52
N LEU A 104 11.88 4.57 -15.34
CA LEU A 104 10.89 4.88 -14.31
C LEU A 104 10.42 6.32 -14.45
N VAL A 105 9.15 6.51 -14.77
CA VAL A 105 8.55 7.84 -14.89
C VAL A 105 7.67 8.13 -13.67
N LEU A 106 8.12 9.08 -12.84
CA LEU A 106 7.42 9.45 -11.60
C LEU A 106 6.27 10.43 -11.88
N LYS A 107 5.06 10.07 -11.47
CA LYS A 107 3.82 10.85 -11.63
C LYS A 107 3.20 11.17 -10.26
N PRO A 108 3.62 12.25 -9.58
CA PRO A 108 3.03 12.61 -8.29
C PRO A 108 1.54 12.96 -8.42
N ILE A 109 0.72 12.53 -7.44
CA ILE A 109 -0.71 12.82 -7.35
C ILE A 109 -1.09 13.43 -6.00
N LEU A 110 -2.08 14.32 -6.02
CA LEU A 110 -2.63 14.92 -4.80
C LEU A 110 -3.36 13.87 -3.94
N PRO A 111 -3.12 13.85 -2.61
CA PRO A 111 -3.81 12.95 -1.70
C PRO A 111 -5.34 13.10 -1.76
N MET A 112 -6.06 12.01 -1.51
CA MET A 112 -7.53 11.98 -1.55
C MET A 112 -8.20 13.06 -0.68
N VAL A 113 -7.68 13.30 0.53
CA VAL A 113 -8.24 14.30 1.46
C VAL A 113 -8.12 15.73 0.92
N MET A 114 -7.12 16.00 0.09
CA MET A 114 -6.93 17.29 -0.57
C MET A 114 -7.77 17.43 -1.85
N ARG A 115 -8.52 16.37 -2.20
CA ARG A 115 -9.51 16.33 -3.28
C ARG A 115 -10.93 16.18 -2.73
N SER A 116 -11.15 16.59 -1.48
CA SER A 116 -12.45 16.53 -0.78
C SER A 116 -13.04 15.12 -0.62
N LEU A 117 -12.20 14.08 -0.64
CA LEU A 117 -12.62 12.70 -0.40
C LEU A 117 -12.22 12.24 1.01
N PRO A 118 -13.17 11.95 1.91
CA PRO A 118 -12.86 11.49 3.26
C PRO A 118 -12.20 10.11 3.22
N VAL A 119 -11.23 9.90 4.10
CA VAL A 119 -10.62 8.59 4.35
C VAL A 119 -10.97 8.18 5.78
N PRO A 120 -11.91 7.23 5.98
CA PRO A 120 -12.32 6.78 7.31
C PRO A 120 -11.15 6.25 8.15
N SER A 121 -11.27 6.37 9.47
CA SER A 121 -10.18 6.00 10.39
C SER A 121 -9.82 4.51 10.35
N GLU A 122 -10.84 3.67 10.20
CA GLU A 122 -10.74 2.21 10.09
C GLU A 122 -9.99 1.83 8.82
N LYS A 123 -10.23 2.57 7.74
CA LYS A 123 -9.50 2.43 6.48
C LYS A 123 -8.03 2.78 6.64
N ARG A 124 -7.72 3.90 7.31
CA ARG A 124 -6.33 4.31 7.57
C ARG A 124 -5.59 3.26 8.41
N LEU A 125 -6.21 2.80 9.50
CA LEU A 125 -5.57 1.87 10.43
C LEU A 125 -5.28 0.52 9.77
N TYR A 126 -6.24 -0.04 9.02
CA TYR A 126 -6.00 -1.27 8.27
C TYR A 126 -4.83 -1.08 7.28
N ILE A 127 -4.87 -0.02 6.48
CA ILE A 127 -3.85 0.23 5.44
C ILE A 127 -2.45 0.30 6.06
N VAL A 128 -2.29 0.98 7.20
CA VAL A 128 -0.99 1.07 7.87
C VAL A 128 -0.50 -0.30 8.36
N ARG A 129 -1.39 -1.11 8.95
CA ARG A 129 -1.05 -2.47 9.40
C ARG A 129 -0.69 -3.40 8.24
N ASP A 130 -1.45 -3.32 7.15
CA ASP A 130 -1.18 -4.08 5.94
C ASP A 130 0.15 -3.67 5.31
N CYS A 131 0.42 -2.36 5.18
CA CYS A 131 1.71 -1.87 4.70
C CYS A 131 2.87 -2.31 5.61
N LYS A 132 2.67 -2.36 6.93
CA LYS A 132 3.70 -2.86 7.84
C LYS A 132 4.03 -4.34 7.56
N ARG A 133 3.01 -5.18 7.39
CA ARG A 133 3.15 -6.60 7.03
C ARG A 133 3.91 -6.76 5.70
N GLU A 134 3.52 -6.00 4.68
CA GLU A 134 4.21 -6.04 3.37
C GLU A 134 5.65 -5.54 3.49
N ALA A 135 5.89 -4.48 4.26
CA ALA A 135 7.24 -3.94 4.47
C ALA A 135 8.16 -4.96 5.15
N GLU A 136 7.66 -5.69 6.16
CA GLU A 136 8.41 -6.76 6.82
C GLU A 136 8.78 -7.89 5.84
N TRP A 137 7.81 -8.33 5.03
CA TRP A 137 8.06 -9.34 4.00
C TRP A 137 9.08 -8.88 2.95
N LEU A 138 9.05 -7.59 2.59
CA LEU A 138 9.96 -6.99 1.61
C LEU A 138 11.31 -6.54 2.21
N GLY A 139 11.50 -6.62 3.53
CA GLY A 139 12.69 -6.11 4.20
C GLY A 139 12.83 -4.58 4.17
N ILE A 140 11.72 -3.85 4.02
CA ILE A 140 11.69 -2.38 3.95
C ILE A 140 11.44 -1.78 5.34
N PRO A 141 12.23 -0.79 5.79
CA PRO A 141 11.96 -0.09 7.04
C PRO A 141 10.58 0.58 7.03
N PHE A 142 9.75 0.32 8.04
CA PHE A 142 8.42 0.94 8.14
C PHE A 142 7.97 1.06 9.59
N GLY A 143 7.36 2.20 9.94
CA GLY A 143 6.76 2.44 11.27
C GLY A 143 6.90 3.87 11.80
N LYS A 144 7.88 4.65 11.32
CA LYS A 144 7.97 6.09 11.60
C LYS A 144 7.22 6.84 10.50
N ILE A 145 5.98 7.24 10.77
CA ILE A 145 5.08 7.81 9.77
C ILE A 145 4.84 9.27 10.09
N GLU A 146 5.20 10.14 9.15
CA GLU A 146 4.74 11.52 9.07
C GLU A 146 3.58 11.56 8.07
N ASP A 147 2.43 12.10 8.46
CA ASP A 147 1.23 12.15 7.63
C ASP A 147 0.94 13.61 7.20
N PRO A 148 1.71 14.17 6.24
CA PRO A 148 1.59 15.59 5.87
C PRO A 148 0.24 15.86 5.21
N VAL A 149 -0.37 17.02 5.44
CA VAL A 149 -1.60 17.48 4.75
C VAL A 149 -1.46 18.96 4.40
N GLY A 150 -2.14 19.41 3.34
CA GLY A 150 -2.15 20.82 2.93
C GLY A 150 -0.74 21.27 2.52
N ALA A 151 -0.29 22.37 3.13
CA ALA A 151 0.99 23.00 2.80
C ALA A 151 2.21 22.06 2.91
N GLY A 152 2.17 21.04 3.79
CA GLY A 152 3.23 20.04 3.87
C GLY A 152 3.36 19.19 2.59
N VAL A 153 2.21 18.78 2.04
CA VAL A 153 2.15 18.03 0.77
C VAL A 153 2.52 18.95 -0.39
N GLU A 154 1.99 20.17 -0.43
CA GLU A 154 2.29 21.14 -1.49
C GLU A 154 3.79 21.42 -1.60
N ARG A 155 4.44 21.71 -0.47
CA ARG A 155 5.90 21.92 -0.42
C ARG A 155 6.67 20.66 -0.83
N GLY A 156 6.27 19.50 -0.32
CA GLY A 156 6.90 18.23 -0.69
C GLY A 156 6.81 17.95 -2.18
N LEU A 157 5.65 18.19 -2.78
CA LEU A 157 5.43 18.04 -4.22
C LEU A 157 6.20 19.08 -5.05
N ALA A 158 6.32 20.32 -4.58
CA ALA A 158 7.11 21.35 -5.25
C ALA A 158 8.60 20.97 -5.31
N ILE A 159 9.16 20.52 -4.18
CA ILE A 159 10.55 20.03 -4.10
C ILE A 159 10.75 18.83 -5.04
N LEU A 160 9.79 17.90 -5.02
CA LEU A 160 9.87 16.68 -5.82
C LEU A 160 9.76 16.98 -7.32
N HIS A 161 8.89 17.90 -7.72
CA HIS A 161 8.75 18.32 -9.11
C HIS A 161 10.05 18.92 -9.64
N HIS A 162 10.69 19.79 -8.85
CA HIS A 162 12.00 20.33 -9.19
C HIS A 162 13.07 19.22 -9.28
N ALA A 163 13.13 18.31 -8.31
CA ALA A 163 14.11 17.23 -8.33
C ALA A 163 13.90 16.23 -9.48
N ILE A 164 12.65 15.99 -9.90
CA ILE A 164 12.35 15.19 -11.10
C ILE A 164 12.91 15.90 -12.34
N SER A 165 12.73 17.21 -12.47
CA SER A 165 13.25 17.97 -13.62
C SER A 165 14.78 17.95 -13.73
N GLU A 166 15.48 17.79 -12.61
CA GLU A 166 16.94 17.68 -12.57
C GLU A 166 17.46 16.21 -12.63
N GLY A 167 16.57 15.21 -12.74
CA GLY A 167 16.97 13.80 -12.68
C GLY A 167 17.44 13.33 -11.29
N LYS A 168 17.13 14.09 -10.23
CA LYS A 168 17.57 13.87 -8.84
C LYS A 168 16.47 13.33 -7.92
N ALA A 169 15.28 13.04 -8.43
CA ALA A 169 14.13 12.62 -7.62
C ALA A 169 14.39 11.44 -6.67
N LEU A 170 15.29 10.54 -7.07
CA LEU A 170 15.66 9.35 -6.31
C LEU A 170 16.53 9.66 -5.06
N ILE A 171 17.19 10.81 -5.04
CA ILE A 171 18.08 11.22 -3.92
C ILE A 171 17.25 11.66 -2.71
N LEU A 172 16.09 12.29 -2.93
CA LEU A 172 15.25 12.83 -1.87
C LEU A 172 14.58 11.76 -1.00
N HIS A 173 14.33 10.56 -1.53
CA HIS A 173 13.66 9.49 -0.78
C HIS A 173 14.61 8.74 0.16
N ARG A 174 15.92 8.69 -0.14
CA ARG A 174 16.92 8.07 0.75
C ARG A 174 17.39 9.03 1.86
N ALA A 175 17.37 10.34 1.60
CA ALA A 175 17.81 11.35 2.55
C ALA A 175 16.93 11.45 3.81
N SER A 176 15.62 11.15 3.73
CA SER A 176 14.72 11.14 4.90
C SER A 176 14.96 9.97 5.87
N ILE A 177 15.70 8.92 5.45
CA ILE A 177 16.06 7.78 6.30
C ILE A 177 17.39 8.04 7.03
N ALA A 178 18.34 8.74 6.39
CA ALA A 178 19.69 8.95 6.93
C ALA A 178 19.79 9.99 8.06
N VAL A 179 18.80 10.89 8.22
CA VAL A 179 18.89 12.00 9.21
C VAL A 179 18.50 11.58 10.64
N SER A 180 18.23 10.29 10.90
CA SER A 180 17.92 9.78 12.25
C SER A 180 18.93 8.76 12.79
N GLY A 181 20.22 8.99 12.52
CA GLY A 181 21.29 8.43 13.36
C GLY A 181 21.31 9.12 14.75
N PRO A 182 21.69 8.42 15.82
CA PRO A 182 21.68 8.97 17.16
C PRO A 182 22.61 10.19 17.22
N ARG A 183 22.06 11.34 17.64
CA ARG A 183 22.89 12.45 18.10
C ARG A 183 23.50 11.99 19.43
N ALA A 184 24.83 11.99 19.49
CA ALA A 184 25.58 11.91 20.74
C ALA A 184 25.20 13.07 21.68
#